data_AF-A0A087MD64-F1
#
_entry.id   AF-A0A087MD64-F1
#
_cell.length_a   1.000
_cell.length_b   1.000
_cell.length_c   1.000
_cell.angle_alpha   90.00
_cell.angle_beta   90.00
_cell.angle_gamma   90.00
#
_symmetry.space_group_name_H-M   'P 1'
#
loop_
_entity.id
_entity.type
_entity.pdbx_description
1 polymer ?
#
loop_
_entity_poly.entity_id
_entity_poly.type
_entity_poly.pdbx_seq_one_letter_code
_entity_poly.pdbx_strand_id
1 'polypeptide(L)' 'MEIKLARNEINGKPKTITLDKVTEIIEKEGQKIFYFDKENSHKDLVALVEHFEAQGFSVYLRDIRYGLGESDYMYEVHIL' A
#
# COMPACT_ATOMS: atom_id res chain seq x y z
N MET A 1 -2.77 -12.66 0.82
CA MET A 1 -1.73 -11.80 1.43
C MET A 1 -2.42 -10.76 2.29
N GLU A 2 -1.92 -10.52 3.50
CA GLU A 2 -2.41 -9.45 4.39
C GLU A 2 -1.38 -8.33 4.39
N ILE A 3 -1.79 -7.15 3.95
CA ILE A 3 -0.92 -5.97 3.88
C ILE A 3 -1.33 -5.00 4.98
N LYS A 4 -0.37 -4.50 5.73
CA LYS A 4 -0.57 -3.52 6.80
C LYS A 4 -0.69 -2.11 6.23
N LEU A 5 -1.84 -1.48 6.41
CA LEU A 5 -2.01 -0.06 6.11
C LEU A 5 -1.20 0.80 7.09
N ALA A 6 -0.79 1.97 6.62
CA ALA A 6 -0.10 2.96 7.42
C ALA A 6 -0.90 3.30 8.68
N ARG A 7 -0.21 3.39 9.81
CA ARG A 7 -0.81 3.74 11.10
C ARG A 7 -1.10 5.24 11.13
N ASN A 8 -2.28 5.62 11.63
CA ASN A 8 -2.59 7.04 11.89
C ASN A 8 -1.86 7.57 13.14
N GLU A 9 -1.41 6.70 14.03
CA GLU A 9 -0.66 7.04 15.24
C GLU A 9 0.58 6.16 15.35
N ILE A 10 1.69 6.69 15.83
CA ILE A 10 3.00 6.00 15.93
C ILE A 10 2.88 4.68 16.72
N ASN A 11 2.05 4.66 17.77
CA ASN A 11 1.74 3.47 18.58
C ASN A 11 0.39 2.81 18.25
N GLY A 12 -0.31 3.28 17.21
CA GLY A 12 -1.58 2.70 16.78
C GLY A 12 -1.40 1.30 16.21
N LYS A 13 -2.38 0.42 16.41
CA LYS A 13 -2.36 -0.90 15.76
C LYS A 13 -2.51 -0.71 14.24
N PRO A 14 -1.60 -1.25 13.41
CA PRO A 14 -1.74 -1.19 11.98
C PRO A 14 -3.00 -1.95 11.56
N LYS A 15 -3.82 -1.33 10.70
CA LYS A 15 -4.97 -2.01 10.11
C LYS A 15 -4.47 -2.91 8.98
N THR A 16 -4.77 -4.19 9.02
CA THR A 16 -4.50 -5.07 7.89
C THR A 16 -5.64 -5.02 6.88
N ILE A 17 -5.28 -5.03 5.60
CA ILE A 17 -6.20 -5.17 4.47
C ILE A 17 -5.76 -6.38 3.64
N THR A 18 -6.73 -7.13 3.13
CA THR A 18 -6.49 -8.25 2.21
C THR A 18 -6.46 -7.76 0.77
N LEU A 19 -5.68 -8.44 -0.08
CA LEU A 19 -5.62 -8.16 -1.53
C LEU A 19 -7.04 -8.06 -2.14
N ASP A 20 -7.91 -9.01 -1.83
CA ASP A 20 -9.32 -9.04 -2.28
C ASP A 20 -10.06 -7.73 -2.05
N LYS A 21 -9.90 -7.15 -0.85
CA LYS A 21 -10.55 -5.88 -0.50
C LYS A 21 -9.94 -4.70 -1.25
N VAL A 22 -8.63 -4.73 -1.50
CA VAL A 22 -7.96 -3.70 -2.31
C VAL A 22 -8.53 -3.76 -3.74
N THR A 23 -8.65 -4.96 -4.30
CA THR A 23 -9.22 -5.17 -5.63
C THR A 23 -10.68 -4.71 -5.71
N GLU A 24 -11.54 -5.10 -4.76
CA GLU A 24 -12.93 -4.60 -4.71
C GLU A 24 -13.02 -3.07 -4.65
N ILE A 25 -12.13 -2.42 -3.89
CA ILE A 25 -12.09 -0.96 -3.78
C ILE A 25 -11.66 -0.34 -5.12
N ILE A 26 -10.64 -0.89 -5.78
CA ILE A 26 -10.15 -0.40 -7.07
C ILE A 26 -11.18 -0.63 -8.17
N GLU A 27 -11.82 -1.80 -8.24
CA GLU A 27 -12.88 -2.05 -9.21
C GLU A 27 -14.08 -1.11 -9.03
N LYS A 28 -14.33 -0.66 -7.79
CA LYS A 28 -15.44 0.25 -7.49
C LYS A 28 -15.11 1.73 -7.72
N GLU A 29 -13.91 2.18 -7.36
CA GLU A 29 -13.49 3.59 -7.47
C GLU A 29 -12.71 3.90 -8.75
N GLY A 30 -12.20 2.90 -9.46
CA GLY A 30 -11.36 3.02 -10.66
C GLY A 30 -9.93 3.47 -10.38
N GLN A 31 -9.72 4.27 -9.33
CA GLN A 31 -8.42 4.77 -8.90
C GLN A 31 -8.40 4.94 -7.37
N LYS A 32 -7.27 4.62 -6.72
CA LYS A 32 -7.10 4.81 -5.27
C LYS A 32 -5.63 4.91 -4.90
N ILE A 33 -5.35 5.74 -3.89
CA ILE A 33 -4.05 5.79 -3.22
C ILE A 33 -4.14 5.03 -1.91
N PHE A 34 -3.23 4.09 -1.72
CA PHE A 34 -3.05 3.33 -0.48
C PHE A 34 -1.72 3.71 0.17
N TYR A 35 -1.76 3.93 1.49
CA TYR A 35 -0.57 4.11 2.29
C TYR A 35 -0.36 2.85 3.13
N PHE A 36 0.82 2.24 2.99
CA PHE A 36 1.22 1.02 3.65
C PHE A 36 2.36 1.27 4.64
N ASP A 37 2.33 0.52 5.73
CA ASP A 37 3.35 0.61 6.77
C ASP A 37 4.70 0.05 6.28
N LYS A 38 5.81 0.59 6.78
CA LYS A 38 7.16 0.09 6.49
C LYS A 38 7.39 -1.36 6.95
N GLU A 39 6.58 -1.86 7.88
CA GLU A 39 6.62 -3.24 8.35
C GLU A 39 6.17 -4.26 7.29
N ASN A 40 5.62 -3.83 6.16
CA ASN A 40 5.28 -4.73 5.07
C ASN A 40 6.51 -5.27 4.36
N SER A 41 6.42 -6.52 3.93
CA SER A 41 7.46 -7.10 3.08
C SER A 41 7.42 -6.42 1.71
N HIS A 42 8.56 -5.95 1.24
CA HIS A 42 8.67 -5.36 -0.10
C HIS A 42 8.19 -6.32 -1.20
N LYS A 43 8.34 -7.64 -0.99
CA LYS A 43 7.82 -8.67 -1.89
C LYS A 43 6.29 -8.63 -2.03
N ASP A 44 5.55 -8.40 -0.94
CA ASP A 44 4.08 -8.33 -0.99
C ASP A 44 3.62 -7.09 -1.75
N LEU A 45 4.33 -5.96 -1.63
CA LEU A 45 4.04 -4.73 -2.37
C LEU A 45 4.31 -4.89 -3.87
N VAL A 46 5.43 -5.51 -4.24
CA VAL A 46 5.76 -5.81 -5.64
C VAL A 46 4.72 -6.77 -6.24
N ALA A 47 4.33 -7.82 -5.52
CA ALA A 47 3.28 -8.74 -5.98
C ALA A 47 1.94 -8.03 -6.20
N LEU A 48 1.61 -7.03 -5.37
CA LEU A 48 0.42 -6.21 -5.54
C LEU A 48 0.52 -5.35 -6.80
N VAL A 49 1.65 -4.70 -7.03
CA VAL A 49 1.93 -3.93 -8.26
C VAL A 49 1.74 -4.81 -9.49
N GLU A 50 2.42 -5.97 -9.54
CA GLU A 50 2.33 -6.90 -10.68
C GLU A 50 0.89 -7.42 -10.90
N HIS A 51 0.14 -7.66 -9.83
CA HIS A 51 -1.25 -8.11 -9.93
C HIS A 51 -2.16 -7.08 -10.62
N PHE A 52 -2.05 -5.81 -10.23
CA PHE A 52 -2.86 -4.73 -10.79
C PHE A 52 -2.36 -4.29 -12.17
N GLU A 53 -1.05 -4.30 -12.43
CA GLU A 53 -0.50 -4.08 -13.77
C GLU A 53 -0.96 -5.16 -14.75
N ALA A 54 -1.04 -6.43 -14.33
CA ALA A 54 -1.58 -7.51 -15.15
C ALA A 54 -3.08 -7.34 -15.47
N GLN A 55 -3.82 -6.61 -14.63
CA GLN A 55 -5.21 -6.23 -14.88
C GLN A 55 -5.34 -4.97 -15.76
N GLY A 56 -4.22 -4.31 -16.08
CA GLY A 56 -4.19 -3.11 -16.94
C GLY A 56 -4.23 -1.79 -16.18
N PHE A 57 -4.11 -1.80 -14.84
CA PHE A 57 -3.99 -0.59 -14.02
C PHE A 57 -2.55 -0.11 -13.97
N SER A 58 -2.36 1.20 -13.88
CA SER A 58 -1.05 1.81 -13.66
C SER A 58 -0.78 1.94 -12.16
N VAL A 59 0.22 1.22 -11.65
CA VAL A 59 0.55 1.24 -10.23
C VAL A 59 1.87 1.97 -9.98
N TYR A 60 1.84 2.97 -9.11
CA TYR A 60 3.01 3.73 -8.68
C TYR A 60 3.31 3.42 -7.21
N LEU A 61 4.43 2.75 -6.97
CA LEU A 61 4.98 2.56 -5.64
C LEU A 61 6.01 3.67 -5.35
N ARG A 62 5.88 4.34 -4.20
CA ARG A 62 6.82 5.36 -3.71
C ARG A 62 7.06 5.23 -2.22
N ASP A 63 8.23 5.66 -1.77
CA ASP A 63 8.56 5.74 -0.36
C ASP A 63 8.35 7.18 0.13
N ILE A 64 7.37 7.38 1.00
CA ILE A 64 7.07 8.67 1.62
C ILE A 64 7.77 8.74 2.96
N ARG A 65 8.78 9.61 3.07
CA ARG A 65 9.45 9.93 4.34
C ARG A 65 8.71 11.06 5.03
N TYR A 66 8.25 10.82 6.26
CA TYR A 66 7.54 11.80 7.07
C TYR A 66 8.39 12.36 8.23
N GLY A 67 9.60 11.85 8.41
CA GLY A 67 10.55 12.32 9.42
C GLY A 67 11.99 12.31 8.94
N LEU A 68 12.89 12.80 9.79
CA LEU A 68 14.33 12.82 9.53
C LEU A 68 15.01 11.49 9.89
N GLY A 69 14.32 10.59 10.61
CA GLY A 69 14.84 9.27 10.95
C GLY A 69 14.78 8.32 9.76
N GLU A 70 15.77 7.43 9.63
CA GLU A 70 15.78 6.35 8.62
C GLU A 70 14.58 5.39 8.76
N SER A 71 13.94 5.41 9.92
CA SER A 71 12.76 4.63 10.25
C SER A 71 11.45 5.36 9.99
N ASP A 72 11.47 6.64 9.60
CA ASP A 72 10.26 7.47 9.45
C ASP A 72 9.82 7.53 7.98
N TYR A 73 9.48 6.37 7.44
CA TYR A 73 8.96 6.24 6.09
C TYR A 73 7.76 5.28 6.03
N MET A 74 6.94 5.47 5.01
CA MET A 74 5.81 4.63 4.65
C MET A 74 5.82 4.41 3.14
N TYR A 75 5.13 3.37 2.67
CA TYR A 75 4.98 3.12 1.25
C TYR A 75 3.67 3.73 0.76
N GLU A 76 3.71 4.51 -0.30
CA GLU A 76 2.55 4.99 -1.05
C GLU A 76 2.41 4.13 -2.30
N VAL A 77 1.24 3.55 -2.49
CA VAL A 77 0.86 2.82 -3.71
C VAL A 77 -0.34 3.51 -4.31
N HIS A 78 -0.14 4.10 -5.49
CA HIS A 78 -1.20 4.73 -6.25
C HIS A 78 -1.58 3.84 -7.42
N ILE A 79 -2.83 3.38 -7.46
CA ILE A 79 -3.37 2.55 -8.54
C ILE A 79 -4.33 3.43 -9.34
N LEU A 80 -4.10 3.50 -10.66
CA LEU A 80 -4.79 4.35 -11.65
C LEU A 80 -5.32 3.54 -12.82
#